data_AF-A0A2S7FDP3-F1
#
_entry.id   AF-A0A2S7FDP3-F1
#
_cell.length_a   1.000
_cell.length_b   1.000
_cell.length_c   1.000
_cell.angle_alpha   90.00
_cell.angle_beta   90.00
_cell.angle_gamma   90.00
#
_symmetry.space_group_name_H-M   'P 1'
#
loop_
_entity.id
_entity.type
_entity.pdbx_description
1 polymer ?
#
loop_
_entity_poly.entity_id
_entity_poly.type
_entity_poly.pdbx_seq_one_letter_code
_entity_poly.pdbx_strand_id
1 'polypeptide(L)'
;MNIVKKVKNIKIGDEDYIMTFDMRSIAVFKELTGKSFLQSSAKLGLLDDEVVLGFIGATLRKVNEENKPLGKQVYDMDIMYLLLNLSEIVIDLVTSSLPQSKNNDKNIKKK
;
A
#
# COMPACT_ATOMS: atom_id res chain seq x y z
N MET A 1 15.19 -2.53 -6.92
CA MET A 1 13.80 -3.06 -6.98
C MET A 1 13.02 -2.14 -7.88
N ASN A 2 12.43 -2.63 -8.97
CA ASN A 2 11.68 -1.79 -9.91
C ASN A 2 10.21 -1.74 -9.47
N ILE A 3 9.85 -0.75 -8.66
CA ILE A 3 8.47 -0.53 -8.23
C ILE A 3 7.79 0.34 -9.29
N VAL A 4 6.62 -0.08 -9.77
CA VAL A 4 5.80 0.74 -10.65
C VAL A 4 4.93 1.64 -9.77
N LYS A 5 5.15 2.96 -9.83
CA LYS A 5 4.32 3.91 -9.07
C LYS A 5 2.88 3.81 -9.56
N LYS A 6 1.96 3.50 -8.64
CA LYS A 6 0.52 3.57 -8.85
C LYS A 6 -0.07 4.59 -7.88
N VAL A 7 -1.09 5.31 -8.34
CA VAL A 7 -1.80 6.32 -7.56
C VAL A 7 -3.27 5.97 -7.58
N LYS A 8 -3.92 5.96 -6.41
CA LYS A 8 -5.36 5.84 -6.26
C LYS A 8 -5.88 7.05 -5.51
N ASN A 9 -6.93 7.68 -6.02
CA ASN A 9 -7.63 8.74 -5.32
C ASN A 9 -8.58 8.12 -4.30
N ILE A 10 -8.61 8.65 -3.09
CA ILE A 10 -9.39 8.14 -1.96
C ILE A 10 -10.10 9.33 -1.33
N LYS A 11 -11.35 9.14 -0.92
CA LYS A 11 -12.08 10.12 -0.13
C LYS A 11 -12.35 9.53 1.26
N ILE A 12 -12.00 10.27 2.30
CA ILE A 12 -12.20 9.87 3.70
C ILE A 12 -13.00 10.99 4.37
N GLY A 13 -14.27 10.72 4.68
CA GLY A 13 -15.20 11.78 5.07
C GLY A 13 -15.34 12.83 3.97
N ASP A 14 -15.04 14.09 4.30
CA ASP A 14 -15.08 15.23 3.36
C ASP A 14 -13.70 15.60 2.78
N GLU A 15 -12.65 14.88 3.17
CA GLU A 15 -11.29 15.17 2.73
C GLU A 15 -10.82 14.22 1.61
N ASP A 16 -10.15 14.79 0.62
CA ASP A 16 -9.55 14.05 -0.48
C ASP A 16 -8.09 13.67 -0.16
N TYR A 17 -7.77 12.42 -0.44
CA TYR A 17 -6.47 11.81 -0.25
C TYR A 17 -6.02 11.10 -1.52
N ILE A 18 -4.72 10.80 -1.58
CA ILE A 18 -4.20 9.83 -2.53
C ILE A 18 -3.50 8.70 -1.77
N MET A 19 -3.56 7.51 -2.33
CA MET A 19 -2.69 6.40 -1.94
C MET A 19 -1.69 6.11 -3.04
N THR A 20 -0.42 6.03 -2.65
CA THR A 20 0.70 5.75 -3.55
C THR A 20 1.68 4.81 -2.89
N PHE A 21 2.21 3.86 -3.66
CA PHE A 21 3.28 2.98 -3.22
C PHE A 21 4.57 3.24 -4.02
N ASP A 22 5.63 3.60 -3.31
CA ASP A 22 6.97 3.85 -3.85
C ASP A 22 8.05 3.51 -2.79
N MET A 23 9.32 3.80 -3.07
CA MET A 23 10.42 3.54 -2.13
C MET A 23 10.27 4.32 -0.81
N ARG A 24 9.60 5.48 -0.81
CA ARG A 24 9.34 6.24 0.42
C ARG A 24 8.29 5.55 1.27
N SER A 25 7.29 4.93 0.67
CA SER A 25 6.35 4.07 1.39
C SER A 25 7.06 2.92 2.10
N ILE A 26 8.04 2.26 1.47
CA ILE A 26 8.83 1.21 2.12
C ILE A 26 9.61 1.75 3.34
N ALA A 27 10.22 2.93 3.19
CA ALA A 27 10.97 3.56 4.27
C ALA A 27 10.07 3.94 5.46
N VAL A 28 8.94 4.59 5.18
CA VAL A 28 7.96 4.97 6.21
C VAL A 28 7.35 3.74 6.88
N PHE A 29 7.01 2.70 6.12
CA PHE A 29 6.51 1.44 6.70
C PHE A 29 7.49 0.85 7.73
N LYS A 30 8.78 0.81 7.38
CA LYS A 30 9.83 0.33 8.28
C LYS A 30 9.97 1.21 9.53
N GLU A 31 9.84 2.53 9.37
CA GLU A 31 9.86 3.47 10.51
C GLU A 31 8.66 3.26 11.44
N LEU A 32 7.46 3.03 10.90
CA LEU A 32 6.24 2.83 11.67
C LEU A 32 6.24 1.52 12.45
N THR A 33 6.65 0.44 11.79
CA THR A 33 6.42 -0.92 12.30
C THR A 33 7.68 -1.58 12.85
N GLY A 34 8.87 -1.06 12.53
CA GLY A 34 10.14 -1.73 12.77
C GLY A 34 10.35 -3.01 11.95
N LYS A 35 9.37 -3.40 11.10
CA LYS A 35 9.36 -4.67 10.36
C LYS A 35 9.97 -4.48 8.97
N SER A 36 10.54 -5.56 8.42
CA SER A 36 11.01 -5.55 7.03
C SER A 36 9.83 -5.60 6.06
N PHE A 37 9.96 -4.92 4.91
CA PHE A 37 8.93 -4.94 3.87
C PHE A 37 8.65 -6.37 3.38
N LEU A 38 9.68 -7.14 3.02
CA LEU A 38 9.53 -8.46 2.42
C LEU A 38 8.77 -9.45 3.33
N GLN A 39 9.05 -9.43 4.63
CA GLN A 39 8.33 -10.28 5.59
C GLN A 39 6.89 -9.81 5.76
N SER A 40 6.66 -8.51 5.71
CA SER A 40 5.34 -7.92 5.95
C SER A 40 4.44 -8.00 4.72
N SER A 41 4.97 -7.95 3.49
CA SER A 41 4.19 -8.06 2.26
C SER A 41 3.47 -9.41 2.16
N ALA A 42 4.05 -10.48 2.70
CA ALA A 42 3.37 -11.78 2.78
C ALA A 42 2.19 -11.77 3.76
N LYS A 43 2.31 -11.02 4.86
CA LYS A 43 1.26 -10.87 5.89
C LYS A 43 0.16 -9.90 5.49
N LEU A 44 0.45 -8.96 4.60
CA LEU A 44 -0.53 -8.01 4.07
C LEU A 44 -1.72 -8.73 3.41
N GLY A 45 -1.45 -9.82 2.65
CA GLY A 45 -2.49 -10.65 2.06
C GLY A 45 -3.27 -11.53 3.05
N LEU A 46 -2.80 -11.61 4.31
CA LEU A 46 -3.47 -12.33 5.40
C LEU A 46 -4.31 -11.40 6.28
N LEU A 47 -4.43 -10.12 5.92
CA LEU A 47 -5.17 -9.10 6.68
C LEU A 47 -4.68 -8.97 8.13
N ASP A 48 -3.37 -9.06 8.35
CA ASP A 48 -2.78 -8.74 9.65
C ASP A 48 -2.96 -7.24 9.94
N ASP A 49 -3.77 -6.90 10.94
CA ASP A 49 -4.22 -5.52 11.21
C ASP A 49 -3.07 -4.53 11.36
N GLU A 50 -2.01 -4.88 12.09
CA GLU A 50 -0.85 -4.01 12.29
C GLU A 50 -0.11 -3.76 10.97
N VAL A 51 0.03 -4.82 10.16
CA VAL A 51 0.70 -4.73 8.86
C VAL A 51 -0.14 -3.89 7.90
N VAL A 52 -1.44 -4.15 7.82
CA VAL A 52 -2.39 -3.39 7.00
C VAL A 52 -2.33 -1.91 7.38
N LEU A 53 -2.49 -1.58 8.66
CA LEU A 53 -2.48 -0.21 9.14
C LEU A 53 -1.13 0.48 8.89
N GLY A 54 -0.02 -0.24 9.07
CA GLY A 54 1.31 0.24 8.72
C GLY A 54 1.44 0.58 7.23
N PHE A 55 0.88 -0.26 6.35
CA PHE A 55 0.86 0.01 4.91
C PHE A 55 -0.07 1.16 4.54
N ILE A 56 -1.22 1.32 5.19
CA ILE A 56 -2.11 2.48 5.01
C ILE A 56 -1.34 3.76 5.36
N GLY A 57 -0.72 3.85 6.53
CA GLY A 57 0.04 5.05 6.94
C GLY A 57 1.24 5.34 6.02
N ALA A 58 1.86 4.30 5.46
CA ALA A 58 2.98 4.42 4.53
C ALA A 58 2.57 4.82 3.10
N THR A 59 1.29 4.66 2.73
CA THR A 59 0.81 4.89 1.35
C THR A 59 -0.17 6.04 1.22
N LEU A 60 -0.96 6.32 2.26
CA LEU A 60 -1.94 7.41 2.32
C LEU A 60 -1.23 8.76 2.46
N ARG A 61 -1.66 9.74 1.66
CA ARG A 61 -1.07 11.07 1.53
C ARG A 61 -2.19 12.08 1.30
N LYS A 62 -2.01 13.30 1.80
CA LYS A 62 -2.89 14.41 1.42
C LYS A 62 -2.65 14.77 -0.05
N VAL A 63 -3.69 15.18 -0.77
CA VAL A 63 -3.58 15.59 -2.19
C VAL A 63 -2.56 16.73 -2.38
N ASN A 64 -2.46 17.66 -1.44
CA ASN A 64 -1.49 18.76 -1.49
C ASN A 64 -0.07 18.38 -1.00
N GLU A 65 0.13 17.18 -0.45
CA GLU A 65 1.42 16.68 0.05
C GLU A 65 1.75 15.29 -0.54
N GLU A 66 1.62 15.13 -1.86
CA GLU A 66 1.73 13.83 -2.55
C GLU A 66 3.05 13.08 -2.35
N ASN A 67 4.10 13.74 -1.86
CA ASN A 67 5.40 13.14 -1.62
C ASN A 67 5.62 12.75 -0.15
N LYS A 68 4.62 12.97 0.72
CA LYS A 68 4.74 12.76 2.16
C LYS A 68 3.61 11.84 2.65
N PRO A 69 3.90 10.54 2.84
CA PRO A 69 3.02 9.64 3.58
C PRO A 69 2.62 10.25 4.93
N LEU A 70 1.37 10.02 5.33
CA LEU A 70 0.88 10.43 6.65
C LEU A 70 1.75 9.86 7.78
N GLY A 71 2.29 8.66 7.59
CA GLY A 71 3.15 8.02 8.58
C GLY A 71 2.37 7.82 9.88
N LYS A 72 2.89 8.35 11.00
CA LYS A 72 2.29 8.19 12.33
C LYS A 72 0.95 8.91 12.48
N GLN A 73 0.68 9.92 11.64
CA GLN A 73 -0.59 10.64 11.67
C GLN A 73 -1.78 9.74 11.33
N VAL A 74 -1.54 8.57 10.72
CA VAL A 74 -2.59 7.58 10.46
C VAL A 74 -3.26 7.07 11.75
N TYR A 75 -2.53 7.07 12.88
CA TYR A 75 -3.04 6.60 14.16
C TYR A 75 -3.95 7.62 14.87
N ASP A 76 -3.97 8.86 14.39
CA ASP A 76 -4.86 9.91 14.89
C ASP A 76 -6.24 9.89 14.19
N MET A 77 -6.40 9.05 13.16
CA MET A 77 -7.64 8.87 12.40
C MET A 77 -8.51 7.75 12.98
N ASP A 78 -9.72 7.58 12.46
CA ASP A 78 -10.57 6.42 12.79
C ASP A 78 -9.96 5.12 12.24
N ILE A 79 -9.21 4.42 13.09
CA ILE A 79 -8.50 3.18 12.74
C ILE A 79 -9.46 2.11 12.19
N MET A 80 -10.67 2.00 12.77
CA MET A 80 -11.64 0.99 12.34
C MET A 80 -12.14 1.30 10.93
N TYR A 81 -12.45 2.57 10.65
CA TYR A 81 -12.78 3.00 9.30
C TYR A 81 -11.66 2.68 8.32
N LEU A 82 -10.40 3.00 8.65
CA LEU A 82 -9.25 2.76 7.79
C LEU A 82 -9.10 1.27 7.46
N LEU A 83 -9.15 0.39 8.47
CA LEU A 83 -9.05 -1.06 8.29
C LEU A 83 -10.21 -1.58 7.43
N LEU A 84 -11.46 -1.19 7.70
CA LEU A 84 -12.61 -1.73 6.97
C LEU A 84 -12.71 -1.22 5.53
N ASN A 85 -12.25 0.01 5.24
CA ASN A 85 -12.48 0.65 3.94
C ASN A 85 -11.24 0.71 3.04
N LEU A 86 -10.02 0.64 3.61
CA LEU A 86 -8.78 0.81 2.83
C LEU A 86 -7.94 -0.45 2.73
N SER A 87 -8.25 -1.54 3.45
CA SER A 87 -7.49 -2.79 3.41
C SER A 87 -7.35 -3.36 2.00
N GLU A 88 -8.45 -3.58 1.30
CA GLU A 88 -8.41 -4.13 -0.07
C GLU A 88 -7.67 -3.18 -1.03
N ILE A 89 -7.87 -1.88 -0.85
CA ILE A 89 -7.25 -0.85 -1.66
C ILE A 89 -5.73 -0.89 -1.50
N VAL A 90 -5.23 -0.99 -0.27
CA VAL A 90 -3.79 -1.03 0.02
C VAL A 90 -3.17 -2.33 -0.46
N ILE A 91 -3.86 -3.46 -0.31
CA ILE A 91 -3.41 -4.76 -0.82
C ILE A 91 -3.26 -4.69 -2.34
N ASP A 92 -4.28 -4.26 -3.07
CA ASP A 92 -4.22 -4.15 -4.53
C ASP A 92 -3.16 -3.13 -4.97
N LEU A 93 -3.05 -2.00 -4.28
CA LEU A 93 -2.02 -0.99 -4.59
C LEU A 93 -0.60 -1.56 -4.47
N VAL A 94 -0.30 -2.21 -3.34
CA VAL A 94 1.04 -2.77 -3.09
C VAL A 94 1.33 -3.90 -4.08
N THR A 95 0.40 -4.84 -4.25
CA THR A 95 0.59 -6.00 -5.14
C THR A 95 0.72 -5.60 -6.61
N SER A 96 -0.10 -4.68 -7.10
CA SER A 96 -0.03 -4.19 -8.49
C SER A 96 1.22 -3.33 -8.77
N SER A 97 1.85 -2.79 -7.73
CA SER A 97 3.09 -2.01 -7.85
C SER A 97 4.35 -2.88 -7.84
N LEU A 98 4.25 -4.14 -7.41
CA LEU A 98 5.35 -5.10 -7.44
C LEU A 98 5.64 -5.60 -8.86
N PRO A 99 6.90 -5.95 -9.18
CA PRO A 99 7.24 -6.56 -10.46
C PRO A 99 6.41 -7.82 -10.68
N GLN A 100 5.56 -7.81 -11.71
CA GLN A 100 4.86 -9.01 -12.15
C GLN A 100 5.81 -9.84 -13.00
N SER A 101 5.86 -11.16 -12.81
CA SER A 101 6.57 -12.00 -13.76
C SER A 101 5.92 -11.84 -15.13
N LYS A 102 6.71 -11.60 -16.17
CA LYS A 102 6.25 -11.80 -17.54
C LYS A 102 5.99 -13.30 -17.69
N ASN A 103 4.79 -13.76 -17.38
CA ASN A 103 4.34 -15.03 -17.91
C ASN A 103 4.36 -14.85 -19.42
N ASN A 104 5.34 -15.47 -20.07
CA ASN A 104 5.38 -15.56 -21.51
C ASN A 104 4.03 -16.14 -21.95
N ASP A 105 3.29 -15.40 -22.75
CA ASP A 105 2.26 -15.93 -23.66
C ASP A 105 2.94 -16.86 -24.66
N LYS A 106 3.42 -18.02 -24.20
CA LYS A 106 3.74 -19.14 -25.05
C LYS A 106 2.47 -19.96 -25.14
N ASN A 107 1.67 -19.61 -26.16
CA ASN A 107 0.77 -20.51 -26.86
C ASN A 107 1.31 -21.95 -26.81
N ILE A 108 0.80 -22.77 -25.90
CA ILE A 108 0.98 -24.22 -25.97
C ILE A 108 0.01 -24.69 -27.05
N LYS A 109 0.45 -24.59 -28.31
CA LYS A 109 -0.13 -25.42 -29.37
C LYS A 109 0.22 -26.86 -29.02
N LYS A 110 -0.72 -27.58 -28.41
CA LYS A 110 -0.69 -29.04 -28.32
C LYS A 110 -0.58 -29.59 -29.75
N LYS A 111 0.53 -30.25 -30.04
CA LYS A 111 0.66 -31.19 -31.15
C LYS A 111 0.37 -32.58 -30.62
#